data_AF-A0A4Z0QXR9-F1
#
_entry.id   AF-A0A4Z0QXR9-F1
#
_cell.length_a   1.000
_cell.length_b   1.000
_cell.length_c   1.000
_cell.angle_alpha   90.00
_cell.angle_beta   90.00
_cell.angle_gamma   90.00
#
_symmetry.space_group_name_H-M   'P 1'
#
loop_
_entity.id
_entity.type
_entity.pdbx_description
1 polymer ?
#
loop_
_entity_poly.entity_id
_entity_poly.type
_entity_poly.pdbx_seq_one_letter_code
_entity_poly.pdbx_strand_id
1 'polypeptide(L)'
;MRSPRSIQDFITRILISDLNMLTVELNRGVVRIDDKDIRLPVIEITFGNIREFDYFSVLNVRLKEFLQDQQFLLTNGDENDIFVFIYQYEMVIK
;
A
#
# COMPACT_ATOMS: atom_id res chain seq x y z
N MET A 1 -7.49 14.45 -3.45
CA MET A 1 -6.47 13.46 -3.03
C MET A 1 -6.85 12.89 -1.67
N ARG A 2 -6.85 11.57 -1.52
CA ARG A 2 -7.06 10.85 -0.25
C ARG A 2 -5.77 10.91 0.59
N SER A 3 -5.91 11.11 1.90
CA SER A 3 -4.77 11.14 2.82
C SER A 3 -4.28 9.72 3.12
N PRO A 4 -2.99 9.50 3.43
CA PRO A 4 -2.47 8.17 3.74
C PRO A 4 -3.26 7.45 4.84
N ARG A 5 -3.69 8.17 5.88
CA ARG A 5 -4.54 7.62 6.95
C ARG A 5 -5.90 7.15 6.44
N SER A 6 -6.55 7.91 5.56
CA SER A 6 -7.83 7.49 4.97
C SER A 6 -7.71 6.25 4.07
N ILE A 7 -6.53 6.04 3.48
CA ILE A 7 -6.23 4.88 2.65
C ILE A 7 -5.93 3.66 3.55
N GLN A 8 -5.18 3.86 4.64
CA GLN A 8 -4.98 2.84 5.68
C GLN A 8 -6.34 2.38 6.22
N ASP A 9 -7.21 3.29 6.63
CA ASP A 9 -8.55 2.96 7.15
C ASP A 9 -9.38 2.16 6.13
N PHE A 10 -9.26 2.48 4.84
CA PHE A 10 -9.92 1.76 3.77
C PHE A 10 -9.36 0.34 3.58
N ILE A 11 -8.03 0.18 3.55
CA ILE A 11 -7.37 -1.13 3.46
C ILE A 11 -7.75 -1.99 4.65
N THR A 12 -7.69 -1.45 5.87
CA THR A 12 -8.10 -2.18 7.07
C THR A 12 -9.53 -2.68 6.94
N ARG A 13 -10.47 -1.87 6.43
CA ARG A 13 -11.87 -2.31 6.23
C ARG A 13 -12.04 -3.41 5.20
N ILE A 14 -11.19 -3.47 4.16
CA ILE A 14 -11.22 -4.56 3.17
C ILE A 14 -10.79 -5.88 3.82
N LEU A 15 -9.78 -5.81 4.70
CA LEU A 15 -9.11 -6.98 5.25
C LEU A 15 -9.59 -7.37 6.65
N ILE A 16 -10.44 -6.56 7.30
CA ILE A 16 -10.86 -6.75 8.71
C ILE A 16 -11.60 -8.07 8.96
N SER A 17 -12.23 -8.64 7.94
CA SER A 17 -12.91 -9.94 8.03
C SER A 17 -11.97 -11.13 7.81
N ASP A 18 -10.69 -10.89 7.52
CA ASP A 18 -9.72 -11.92 7.21
C ASP A 18 -8.88 -12.28 8.44
N LEU A 19 -8.98 -13.53 8.89
CA LEU A 19 -8.25 -14.06 10.05
C LEU A 19 -6.74 -14.19 9.79
N ASN A 20 -6.30 -14.14 8.53
CA ASN A 20 -4.89 -14.19 8.16
C ASN A 20 -4.22 -12.80 8.20
N MET A 21 -4.97 -11.70 8.34
CA MET A 21 -4.39 -10.36 8.46
C MET A 21 -3.91 -10.10 9.90
N LEU A 22 -2.63 -9.78 10.08
CA LEU A 22 -2.05 -9.47 11.39
C LEU A 22 -2.07 -7.97 11.67
N THR A 23 -1.55 -7.16 10.74
CA THR A 23 -1.41 -5.71 10.94
C THR A 23 -1.65 -4.93 9.64
N VAL A 24 -2.08 -3.67 9.78
CA VAL A 24 -2.12 -2.66 8.72
C VAL A 24 -1.58 -1.36 9.31
N GLU A 25 -0.34 -1.00 8.96
CA GLU A 25 0.40 0.10 9.58
C GLU A 25 0.73 1.19 8.57
N LEU A 26 0.67 2.45 9.01
CA LEU A 26 1.12 3.59 8.21
C LEU A 26 2.54 3.96 8.63
N ASN A 27 3.49 3.63 7.77
CA ASN A 27 4.92 3.85 7.96
C ASN A 27 5.46 4.89 6.94
N ARG A 28 6.78 5.09 6.95
CA ARG A 28 7.50 5.89 5.95
C ARG A 28 8.49 5.01 5.22
N GLY A 29 8.28 4.82 3.93
CA GLY A 29 9.20 4.11 3.05
C GLY A 29 10.15 5.07 2.33
N VAL A 30 11.25 4.52 1.82
CA VAL A 30 12.17 5.22 0.92
C VAL A 30 12.06 4.60 -0.45
N VAL A 31 11.76 5.41 -1.47
CA VAL A 31 11.76 5.00 -2.87
C VAL A 31 12.90 5.74 -3.56
N ARG A 32 13.75 5.01 -4.29
CA ARG A 32 14.84 5.60 -5.07
C ARG A 32 14.37 5.86 -6.50
N ILE A 33 14.42 7.12 -6.92
CA ILE A 33 14.07 7.55 -8.28
C ILE A 33 15.13 8.53 -8.76
N ASP A 34 15.70 8.30 -9.95
CA ASP A 34 16.77 9.12 -10.53
C ASP A 34 17.93 9.42 -9.54
N ASP A 35 18.40 8.39 -8.84
CA ASP A 35 19.43 8.45 -7.78
C ASP A 35 19.09 9.34 -6.57
N LYS A 36 17.85 9.80 -6.44
CA LYS A 36 17.34 10.52 -5.27
C LYS A 36 16.51 9.60 -4.39
N ASP A 37 16.79 9.65 -3.09
CA ASP A 37 15.99 8.95 -2.08
C ASP A 37 14.80 9.83 -1.66
N ILE A 38 13.60 9.41 -2.04
CA ILE A 38 12.35 10.12 -1.73
C ILE A 38 11.65 9.38 -0.59
N ARG A 39 11.36 10.10 0.49
CA ARG A 39 10.57 9.58 1.62
C ARG A 39 9.09 9.72 1.32
N LEU A 40 8.38 8.61 1.29
CA LEU A 40 6.95 8.56 0.98
C LEU A 40 6.19 7.82 2.09
N PRO A 41 4.91 8.17 2.32
CA PRO A 41 4.04 7.33 3.13
C PRO A 41 3.93 5.94 2.49
N VAL A 42 4.12 4.91 3.30
CA VAL A 42 3.90 3.51 2.91
C VAL A 42 2.89 2.92 3.87
N ILE A 43 1.91 2.18 3.34
CA ILE A 43 1.02 1.37 4.16
C ILE A 43 1.53 -0.06 4.06
N GLU A 44 1.86 -0.62 5.20
CA GLU A 44 2.40 -1.96 5.36
C GLU A 44 1.30 -2.88 5.88
N ILE A 45 1.12 -4.00 5.19
CA ILE A 45 0.12 -5.01 5.50
C ILE A 45 0.85 -6.31 5.75
N THR A 46 0.83 -6.81 6.99
CA THR A 46 1.47 -8.08 7.35
C THR A 46 0.41 -9.17 7.50
N PHE A 47 0.66 -10.30 6.86
CA PHE A 47 -0.20 -11.49 6.91
C PHE A 47 0.45 -12.60 7.74
N GLY A 48 -0.36 -13.48 8.32
CA GLY A 48 0.12 -14.72 8.93
C GLY A 48 0.53 -15.76 7.89
N ASN A 49 -0.14 -15.75 6.72
CA ASN A 49 0.21 -16.56 5.56
C ASN A 49 -0.38 -15.92 4.28
N ILE A 50 0.47 -15.36 3.43
CA ILE A 50 0.02 -14.70 2.19
C ILE A 50 -0.29 -15.69 1.04
N ARG A 51 0.14 -16.96 1.15
CA ARG A 51 0.16 -17.90 0.02
C ARG A 51 -1.20 -18.49 -0.34
N GLU A 52 -2.20 -18.37 0.52
CA GLU A 52 -3.50 -19.02 0.34
C GLU A 52 -4.50 -18.16 -0.44
N PHE A 53 -4.25 -16.86 -0.60
CA PHE A 53 -5.22 -15.94 -1.19
C PHE A 53 -4.55 -14.82 -2.00
N ASP A 54 -5.13 -14.46 -3.15
CA ASP A 54 -4.58 -13.43 -4.04
C ASP A 54 -4.91 -12.01 -3.53
N TYR A 55 -4.35 -11.66 -2.38
CA TYR A 55 -4.51 -10.35 -1.76
C TYR A 55 -4.02 -9.22 -2.66
N PHE A 56 -2.98 -9.48 -3.47
CA PHE A 56 -2.39 -8.49 -4.35
C PHE A 56 -3.42 -8.01 -5.39
N SER A 57 -4.09 -8.93 -6.09
CA SER A 57 -5.10 -8.58 -7.08
C SER A 57 -6.32 -7.89 -6.45
N VAL A 58 -6.80 -8.39 -5.30
CA VAL A 58 -7.94 -7.80 -4.59
C VAL A 58 -7.63 -6.37 -4.17
N LEU A 59 -6.49 -6.14 -3.52
CA LEU A 59 -6.08 -4.81 -3.10
C LEU A 59 -5.91 -3.86 -4.29
N ASN A 60 -5.26 -4.31 -5.38
CA ASN A 60 -5.05 -3.49 -6.56
C ASN A 60 -6.37 -3.01 -7.20
N VAL A 61 -7.36 -3.89 -7.35
CA VAL A 61 -8.67 -3.52 -7.90
C VAL A 61 -9.39 -2.54 -6.98
N ARG A 62 -9.47 -2.86 -5.69
CA ARG A 62 -10.22 -2.05 -4.72
C ARG A 62 -9.58 -0.69 -4.47
N LEU A 63 -8.25 -0.62 -4.48
CA LEU A 63 -7.52 0.64 -4.36
C LEU A 63 -7.69 1.51 -5.60
N LYS A 64 -7.68 0.95 -6.82
CA LYS A 64 -7.99 1.72 -8.04
C LYS A 64 -9.36 2.37 -7.98
N GLU A 65 -10.39 1.61 -7.57
CA GLU A 65 -11.75 2.13 -7.41
C GLU A 65 -11.82 3.27 -6.38
N PHE A 66 -11.13 3.12 -5.24
CA PHE A 66 -11.19 4.08 -4.14
C PHE A 66 -10.34 5.35 -4.38
N LEU A 67 -9.18 5.19 -5.00
CA LEU A 67 -8.20 6.26 -5.23
C LEU A 67 -8.48 7.04 -6.51
N GLN A 68 -9.24 6.47 -7.45
CA GLN A 68 -9.58 7.09 -8.73
C GLN A 68 -8.31 7.55 -9.47
N ASP A 69 -8.07 8.87 -9.53
CA ASP A 69 -6.95 9.47 -10.27
C ASP A 69 -5.62 9.51 -9.46
N GLN A 70 -5.65 9.15 -8.18
CA GLN A 70 -4.46 9.18 -7.32
C GLN A 70 -3.57 7.96 -7.57
N GLN A 71 -2.30 8.23 -7.90
CA GLN A 71 -1.31 7.20 -8.19
C GLN A 71 -0.88 6.45 -6.93
N PHE A 72 -0.70 5.14 -7.08
CA PHE A 72 -0.18 4.26 -6.05
C PHE A 72 0.61 3.11 -6.67
N LEU A 73 1.51 2.52 -5.88
CA LEU A 73 2.25 1.31 -6.22
C LEU A 73 1.96 0.27 -5.16
N LEU A 74 1.56 -0.92 -5.60
CA LEU A 74 1.49 -2.11 -4.77
C LEU A 74 2.74 -2.95 -5.04
N THR A 75 3.43 -3.40 -4.00
CA THR A 75 4.56 -4.33 -4.12
C THR A 75 4.55 -5.32 -2.98
N ASN A 76 5.07 -6.52 -3.24
CA ASN A 76 5.39 -7.45 -2.17
C ASN A 76 6.60 -6.90 -1.42
N GLY A 77 6.56 -7.00 -0.09
CA GLY A 77 7.68 -6.76 0.79
C GLY A 77 8.45 -8.06 1.03
N ASP A 78 8.67 -8.37 2.30
CA ASP A 78 9.17 -9.69 2.73
C ASP A 78 8.06 -10.77 2.59
N GLU A 79 8.37 -12.01 2.98
CA GLU A 79 7.62 -13.23 2.63
C GLU A 79 6.10 -13.17 2.92
N ASN A 80 5.65 -12.31 3.84
CA ASN A 80 4.24 -12.15 4.19
C ASN A 80 3.74 -10.69 4.19
N ASP A 81 4.44 -9.77 3.53
CA ASP A 81 4.10 -8.36 3.55
C ASP A 81 3.68 -7.83 2.18
N ILE A 82 2.68 -6.94 2.18
CA ILE A 82 2.34 -6.08 1.04
C ILE A 82 2.56 -4.62 1.44
N PHE A 83 3.26 -3.89 0.58
CA PHE A 83 3.44 -2.45 0.71
C PHE A 83 2.60 -1.70 -0.32
N VAL A 84 1.91 -0.65 0.17
CA VAL A 84 1.17 0.30 -0.66
C VAL A 84 1.83 1.67 -0.55
N PHE A 85 2.51 2.07 -1.62
CA PHE A 85 3.11 3.40 -1.75
C PHE A 85 2.13 4.36 -2.40
N ILE A 86 1.98 5.54 -1.82
CA ILE A 86 1.13 6.61 -2.36
C ILE A 86 2.04 7.75 -2.81
N TYR A 87 2.00 8.12 -4.09
CA TYR A 87 2.90 9.12 -4.66
C TYR A 87 2.21 10.07 -5.65
N GLN A 88 2.84 11.22 -5.87
CA GLN A 88 2.48 12.16 -6.93
C GLN A 88 3.58 12.16 -7.99
N TYR A 89 3.23 12.12 -9.27
CA TYR A 89 4.23 12.19 -10.35
C TYR A 89 5.05 13.50 -10.29
N GLU A 90 4.44 14.62 -9.89
CA GLU A 90 5.12 15.91 -9.72
C GLU A 90 6.11 15.95 -8.53
N MET A 91 5.95 15.07 -7.54
CA MET A 91 6.91 14.95 -6.43
C MET A 91 8.15 14.12 -6.81
N VAL A 92 8.06 13.33 -7.87
CA VAL A 92 9.11 12.42 -8.32
C VAL A 92 10.07 13.12 -9.28
N ILE A 93 9.59 14.10 -10.04
CA ILE A 93 10.35 14.83 -11.06
C ILE A 93 10.53 16.30 -10.63
N LYS A 94 11.41 16.56 -9.66
CA LYS A 94 12.03 17.87 -9.40
C LYS A 94 13.47 17.69 -8.95
#